data_AF-A0A7Y5TJM0-F1
#
_entry.id   AF-A0A7Y5TJM0-F1
#
_cell.length_a   1.000
_cell.length_b   1.000
_cell.length_c   1.000
_cell.angle_alpha   90.00
_cell.angle_beta   90.00
_cell.angle_gamma   90.00
#
_symmetry.space_group_name_H-M   'P 1'
#
loop_
_entity.id
_entity.type
_entity.pdbx_description
1 polymer ?
#
loop_
_entity_poly.entity_id
_entity_poly.type
_entity_poly.pdbx_seq_one_letter_code
_entity_poly.pdbx_strand_id
1 'polypeptide(L)'
;MTTDLLSILPLSAVTADKLPDIPAGRLVPAALLGIAVLVMLIVRFKLHPFLSLTIGSLTVGAVAGVSMSDVLDSYTKGFGSTAAGVGILIALGAMFGKLLADSGGADEIVDTIIGRSSARSLPWAMAGVGAIIGLPMFFEIGLVLLMPVIFLVARRSGLS
;
A
#
# COMPACT_ATOMS: atom_id res chain seq x y z
N MET A 1 -24.60 31.49 -34.02
CA MET A 1 -24.67 30.06 -33.59
C MET A 1 -23.33 29.40 -33.91
N THR A 2 -22.28 29.79 -33.19
CA THR A 2 -20.93 29.19 -33.26
C THR A 2 -20.31 29.41 -31.89
N THR A 3 -20.79 28.64 -30.92
CA THR A 3 -20.30 28.64 -29.53
C THR A 3 -18.96 27.91 -29.48
N ASP A 4 -17.94 28.62 -28.98
CA ASP A 4 -16.60 28.13 -28.68
C ASP A 4 -16.61 26.85 -27.82
N LEU A 5 -16.38 25.71 -28.47
CA LEU A 5 -16.27 24.38 -27.86
C LEU A 5 -14.92 24.17 -27.14
N LEU A 6 -14.05 25.19 -27.11
CA LEU A 6 -12.73 25.18 -26.46
C LEU A 6 -12.71 25.85 -25.07
N SER A 7 -13.81 26.47 -24.63
CA SER A 7 -13.92 27.14 -23.32
C SER A 7 -14.38 26.23 -22.17
N ILE A 8 -14.80 25.00 -22.48
CA ILE A 8 -15.34 24.00 -21.55
C ILE A 8 -14.31 22.98 -21.05
N LEU A 9 -13.03 23.15 -21.43
CA LEU A 9 -11.94 22.39 -20.82
C LEU A 9 -11.38 23.18 -19.64
N PRO A 10 -11.51 22.71 -18.38
CA PRO A 10 -10.82 23.29 -17.25
C PRO A 10 -9.35 22.84 -17.27
N LEU A 11 -8.62 23.14 -18.36
CA LEU A 11 -7.18 22.90 -18.43
C LEU A 11 -6.41 23.89 -17.53
N SER A 12 -7.07 24.97 -17.10
CA SER A 12 -6.58 25.98 -16.17
C SER A 12 -6.93 25.70 -14.70
N ALA A 13 -7.61 24.60 -14.36
CA ALA A 13 -7.79 24.19 -12.96
C ALA A 13 -6.61 23.34 -12.43
N VAL A 14 -5.62 23.07 -13.29
CA VAL A 14 -4.29 22.56 -12.93
C VAL A 14 -3.27 23.70 -13.08
N THR A 15 -3.62 24.92 -12.68
CA THR A 15 -2.65 26.00 -12.50
C THR A 15 -1.82 25.71 -11.25
N ALA A 16 -0.67 25.10 -11.49
CA ALA A 16 0.69 25.46 -11.07
C ALA A 16 0.95 26.69 -10.15
N ASP A 17 0.03 27.12 -9.28
CA ASP A 17 0.10 28.42 -8.57
C ASP A 17 0.42 28.32 -7.07
N LYS A 18 0.91 27.16 -6.62
CA LYS A 18 1.52 27.01 -5.28
C LYS A 18 2.60 25.93 -5.31
N LEU A 19 3.54 26.03 -6.23
CA LEU A 19 4.86 25.49 -5.96
C LEU A 19 5.63 26.62 -5.27
N PRO A 20 5.98 26.51 -3.99
CA PRO A 20 7.12 27.28 -3.52
C PRO A 20 8.28 26.93 -4.46
N ASP A 21 9.09 27.91 -4.86
CA ASP A 21 10.34 27.70 -5.61
C ASP A 21 11.33 26.93 -4.71
N ILE A 22 11.03 25.66 -4.45
CA ILE A 22 11.87 24.75 -3.69
C ILE A 22 12.87 24.24 -4.72
N PRO A 23 14.17 24.53 -4.57
CA PRO A 23 15.17 23.97 -5.47
C PRO A 23 15.02 22.45 -5.46
N ALA A 24 14.93 21.82 -6.63
CA ALA A 24 14.73 20.37 -6.76
C ALA A 24 15.74 19.56 -5.90
N GLY A 25 16.93 20.13 -5.67
CA GLY A 25 17.95 19.59 -4.78
C GLY A 25 17.55 19.46 -3.30
N ARG A 26 16.48 20.11 -2.82
CA ARG A 26 15.98 20.01 -1.44
C ARG A 26 14.88 18.94 -1.27
N LEU A 27 14.20 18.56 -2.36
CA LEU A 27 13.16 17.53 -2.33
C LEU A 27 13.75 16.12 -2.17
N VAL A 28 14.85 15.85 -2.87
CA VAL A 28 15.58 14.57 -2.77
C VAL A 28 16.03 14.27 -1.33
N PRO A 29 16.76 15.17 -0.62
CA PRO A 29 17.14 14.91 0.76
C PRO A 29 15.95 14.90 1.72
N ALA A 30 14.90 15.70 1.47
CA ALA A 30 13.67 15.64 2.26
C ALA A 30 13.01 14.25 2.18
N ALA A 31 12.89 13.70 0.97
CA ALA A 31 12.36 12.36 0.75
C ALA A 31 13.23 11.27 1.39
N LEU A 32 14.56 11.34 1.21
CA LEU A 32 15.50 10.38 1.81
C LEU A 32 15.43 10.42 3.34
N LEU A 33 15.38 11.60 3.95
CA LEU A 33 15.22 11.75 5.40
C LEU A 33 13.87 11.20 5.87
N GLY A 34 12.77 11.52 5.17
CA GLY A 34 11.45 11.00 5.50
C GLY A 34 11.38 9.47 5.48
N ILE A 35 11.95 8.84 4.44
CA ILE A 35 12.05 7.38 4.33
C ILE A 35 12.93 6.82 5.44
N ALA A 36 14.09 7.43 5.71
CA ALA A 36 15.00 6.99 6.77
C ALA A 36 14.32 7.04 8.14
N VAL A 37 13.59 8.12 8.45
CA VAL A 37 12.80 8.27 9.67
C VAL A 37 11.71 7.19 9.74
N LEU A 38 10.91 7.03 8.69
CA LEU A 38 9.86 6.01 8.63
C LEU A 38 10.43 4.61 8.89
N VAL A 39 11.50 4.23 8.19
CA VAL A 39 12.12 2.90 8.32
C VAL A 39 12.73 2.73 9.71
N MET A 40 13.39 3.74 10.25
CA MET A 40 13.95 3.71 11.60
C MET A 40 12.84 3.53 12.65
N LEU A 41 11.72 4.24 12.51
CA LEU A 41 10.57 4.14 13.40
C LEU A 41 9.96 2.73 13.39
N ILE A 42 9.85 2.11 12.22
CA ILE A 42 9.32 0.74 12.09
C ILE A 42 10.32 -0.29 12.61
N VAL A 43 11.57 -0.27 12.13
CA VAL A 43 12.55 -1.34 12.39
C VAL A 43 13.17 -1.23 13.78
N ARG A 44 13.59 -0.02 14.18
CA ARG A 44 14.34 0.19 15.42
C ARG A 44 13.46 0.55 16.60
N PHE A 45 12.41 1.35 16.38
CA PHE A 45 11.48 1.77 17.43
C PHE A 45 10.20 0.93 17.48
N LYS A 46 9.98 0.02 16.52
CA LYS A 46 8.82 -0.90 16.47
C LYS A 46 7.47 -0.17 16.56
N LEU A 47 7.39 1.04 16.01
CA LEU A 47 6.14 1.78 15.94
C LEU A 47 5.23 1.21 14.85
N HIS A 48 3.91 1.32 15.06
CA HIS A 48 2.94 0.88 14.06
C HIS A 48 3.18 1.61 12.72
N PRO A 49 3.09 0.92 11.56
CA PRO A 49 3.39 1.52 10.25
C PRO A 49 2.60 2.80 9.97
N PHE A 50 1.34 2.85 10.42
CA PHE A 50 0.51 4.06 10.30
C PHE A 50 1.14 5.30 10.96
N LEU A 51 1.55 5.19 12.23
CA LEU A 51 2.18 6.30 12.96
C LEU A 51 3.52 6.69 12.34
N SER A 52 4.28 5.69 11.91
CA SER A 52 5.58 5.91 11.25
C SER A 52 5.42 6.63 9.92
N LEU A 53 4.37 6.30 9.15
CA LEU A 53 4.00 7.00 7.91
C LEU A 53 3.58 8.44 8.16
N THR A 54 2.77 8.71 9.20
CA THR A 54 2.38 10.08 9.56
C THR A 54 3.60 10.91 9.96
N ILE A 55 4.48 10.40 10.80
CA ILE A 55 5.68 11.13 11.23
C ILE A 55 6.65 11.32 10.04
N GLY A 56 6.81 10.29 9.21
CA GLY A 56 7.64 10.35 8.01
C GLY A 56 7.15 11.41 7.02
N SER A 57 5.84 11.46 6.74
CA SER A 57 5.25 12.45 5.81
C SER A 57 5.38 13.88 6.34
N LEU A 58 5.15 14.09 7.64
CA LEU A 58 5.37 15.38 8.30
C LEU A 58 6.84 15.81 8.23
N THR A 59 7.77 14.85 8.39
CA THR A 59 9.21 15.11 8.26
C THR A 59 9.56 15.59 6.84
N VAL A 60 9.03 14.93 5.80
CA VAL A 60 9.24 15.36 4.41
C VAL A 60 8.73 16.80 4.21
N GLY A 61 7.51 17.10 4.65
CA GLY A 61 6.92 18.43 4.53
C GLY A 61 7.73 19.52 5.24
N ALA A 62 8.20 19.22 6.45
CA ALA A 62 9.03 20.13 7.25
C ALA A 62 10.39 20.39 6.59
N VAL A 63 11.07 19.36 6.09
CA VAL A 63 12.40 19.51 5.45
C VAL A 63 12.29 20.19 4.08
N ALA A 64 11.21 19.91 3.34
CA ALA A 64 10.90 20.59 2.07
C ALA A 64 10.57 22.08 2.27
N GLY A 65 10.19 22.52 3.48
CA GLY A 65 9.86 23.90 3.78
C GLY A 65 8.45 24.30 3.34
N VAL A 66 7.54 23.33 3.26
CA VAL A 66 6.13 23.55 2.94
C VAL A 66 5.38 24.01 4.20
N SER A 67 4.35 24.83 4.04
CA SER A 67 3.52 25.27 5.17
C SER A 67 2.86 24.06 5.86
N MET A 68 2.74 24.09 7.19
CA MET A 68 2.18 22.95 7.94
C MET A 68 0.72 22.64 7.52
N SER A 69 -0.07 23.66 7.18
CA SER A 69 -1.43 23.47 6.67
C SER A 69 -1.43 22.69 5.35
N ASP A 70 -0.57 23.06 4.40
CA ASP A 70 -0.51 22.39 3.09
C ASP A 70 0.01 20.94 3.22
N VAL A 71 0.92 20.68 4.18
CA VAL A 71 1.40 19.32 4.49
C VAL A 71 0.26 18.46 5.04
N LEU A 72 -0.51 18.96 6.00
CA LEU A 72 -1.64 18.25 6.59
C LEU A 72 -2.75 18.00 5.56
N ASP A 73 -3.05 18.98 4.71
CA ASP A 73 -4.02 18.83 3.63
C ASP A 73 -3.57 17.78 2.61
N SER A 74 -2.31 17.82 2.20
CA SER A 74 -1.73 16.85 1.26
C SER A 74 -1.73 15.44 1.85
N TYR A 75 -1.33 15.29 3.12
CA TYR A 75 -1.37 14.01 3.83
C TYR A 75 -2.80 13.47 3.93
N THR A 76 -3.73 14.28 4.41
CA THR A 76 -5.13 13.87 4.62
C THR A 76 -5.81 13.52 3.31
N LYS A 77 -5.54 14.27 2.24
CA LYS A 77 -6.08 13.99 0.90
C LYS A 77 -5.46 12.73 0.28
N GLY A 78 -4.15 12.54 0.38
CA GLY A 78 -3.46 11.37 -0.15
C GLY A 78 -3.85 10.09 0.59
N PHE A 79 -3.74 10.11 1.92
CA PHE A 79 -4.19 8.99 2.77
C PHE A 79 -5.70 8.75 2.62
N GLY A 80 -6.50 9.81 2.67
CA GLY A 80 -7.96 9.73 2.63
C GLY A 80 -8.50 9.16 1.32
N SER A 81 -7.93 9.53 0.17
CA SER A 81 -8.33 8.96 -1.13
C SER A 81 -8.01 7.46 -1.21
N THR A 82 -6.84 7.04 -0.73
CA THR A 82 -6.46 5.63 -0.65
C THR A 82 -7.39 4.87 0.30
N ALA A 83 -7.58 5.40 1.51
CA ALA A 83 -8.46 4.81 2.52
C ALA A 83 -9.92 4.77 2.07
N ALA A 84 -10.41 5.75 1.32
CA ALA A 84 -11.74 5.70 0.73
C ALA A 84 -11.85 4.60 -0.34
N GLY A 85 -10.81 4.41 -1.15
CA GLY A 85 -10.77 3.39 -2.20
C GLY A 85 -10.83 1.95 -1.67
N VAL A 86 -10.12 1.66 -0.57
CA VAL A 86 -10.05 0.29 -0.01
C VAL A 86 -10.81 0.11 1.31
N GLY A 87 -11.24 1.19 1.96
CA GLY A 87 -11.72 1.17 3.35
C GLY A 87 -13.00 0.36 3.55
N ILE A 88 -13.97 0.48 2.64
CA ILE A 88 -15.22 -0.31 2.69
C ILE A 88 -14.91 -1.80 2.52
N LEU A 89 -14.03 -2.15 1.57
CA LEU A 89 -13.63 -3.53 1.33
C LEU A 89 -12.94 -4.12 2.56
N ILE A 90 -12.05 -3.37 3.20
CA ILE A 90 -11.36 -3.80 4.43
C ILE A 90 -12.35 -3.92 5.60
N ALA A 91 -13.24 -2.94 5.79
CA ALA A 91 -14.19 -2.94 6.90
C ALA A 91 -15.19 -4.10 6.81
N LEU A 92 -15.80 -4.30 5.63
CA LEU A 92 -16.70 -5.42 5.39
C LEU A 92 -15.93 -6.75 5.45
N GLY A 93 -14.76 -6.85 4.84
CA GLY A 93 -13.92 -8.04 4.89
C GLY A 93 -13.55 -8.46 6.32
N ALA A 94 -13.19 -7.50 7.18
CA ALA A 94 -12.92 -7.76 8.59
C ALA A 94 -14.18 -8.18 9.36
N MET A 95 -15.33 -7.57 9.09
CA MET A 95 -16.61 -7.95 9.69
C MET A 95 -17.02 -9.37 9.27
N PHE A 96 -17.01 -9.68 7.97
CA PHE A 96 -17.30 -11.01 7.44
C PHE A 96 -16.31 -12.05 7.96
N GLY A 97 -15.02 -11.76 7.98
CA GLY A 97 -13.99 -12.66 8.51
C GLY A 97 -14.24 -12.99 9.98
N LYS A 98 -14.63 -12.01 10.79
CA LYS A 98 -14.99 -12.24 12.19
C LYS A 98 -16.26 -13.07 12.33
N LEU A 99 -17.32 -12.77 11.57
CA LEU A 99 -18.54 -13.57 11.58
C LEU A 99 -18.29 -15.03 11.15
N LEU A 100 -17.40 -15.25 10.18
CA LEU A 100 -17.03 -16.58 9.72
C LEU A 100 -16.21 -17.36 10.78
N ALA A 101 -15.32 -16.67 11.49
CA ALA A 101 -14.56 -17.25 12.60
C ALA A 101 -15.48 -17.56 13.80
N ASP A 102 -16.33 -16.61 14.20
CA ASP A 102 -17.21 -16.75 15.37
C ASP A 102 -18.35 -17.78 15.14
N SER A 103 -18.75 -18.03 13.88
CA SER A 103 -19.75 -19.04 13.52
C SER A 103 -19.21 -20.46 13.36
N GLY A 104 -17.89 -20.67 13.40
CA GLY A 104 -17.26 -21.95 13.07
C GLY A 104 -17.29 -22.29 11.57
N GLY A 105 -17.82 -21.42 10.72
CA GLY A 105 -17.84 -21.63 9.27
C GLY A 105 -16.42 -21.68 8.67
N ALA A 106 -15.46 -20.97 9.28
CA ALA A 106 -14.06 -21.07 8.88
C ALA A 106 -13.48 -22.47 9.15
N ASP A 107 -13.82 -23.07 10.29
CA ASP A 107 -13.34 -24.41 10.68
C ASP A 107 -13.91 -25.48 9.74
N GLU A 108 -15.20 -25.41 9.41
CA GLU A 108 -15.84 -26.34 8.46
C GLU A 108 -15.21 -26.27 7.05
N ILE A 109 -14.82 -25.08 6.59
CA ILE A 109 -14.10 -24.90 5.33
C ILE A 109 -12.73 -25.57 5.39
N VAL A 110 -11.99 -25.39 6.48
CA VAL A 110 -10.66 -25.98 6.67
C VAL A 110 -10.77 -27.51 6.74
N ASP A 111 -11.69 -28.04 7.52
CA ASP A 111 -11.90 -29.48 7.69
C ASP A 111 -12.33 -30.15 6.38
N THR A 112 -13.19 -29.49 5.59
CA THR A 112 -13.56 -29.97 4.25
C THR A 112 -12.35 -30.04 3.31
N ILE A 113 -11.46 -29.04 3.35
CA ILE A 113 -10.26 -29.02 2.51
C ILE A 113 -9.26 -30.10 2.96
N ILE A 114 -9.06 -30.27 4.26
CA ILE A 114 -8.19 -31.32 4.81
C ILE A 114 -8.74 -32.70 4.47
N GLY A 115 -10.04 -32.93 4.69
CA GLY A 115 -10.68 -34.23 4.43
C GLY A 115 -10.68 -34.64 2.96
N ARG A 116 -10.64 -33.68 2.02
CA ARG A 116 -10.50 -33.95 0.58
C ARG A 116 -9.07 -33.97 0.08
N SER A 117 -8.10 -33.56 0.88
CA SER A 117 -6.70 -33.49 0.49
C SER A 117 -5.92 -34.70 1.00
N SER A 118 -5.09 -35.30 0.14
CA SER A 118 -4.09 -36.26 0.57
C SER A 118 -2.96 -35.55 1.34
N ALA A 119 -2.22 -36.26 2.19
CA ALA A 119 -1.06 -35.71 2.91
C ALA A 119 -0.02 -35.06 1.98
N ARG A 120 0.06 -35.50 0.72
CA ARG A 120 0.97 -34.94 -0.30
C ARG A 120 0.41 -33.68 -0.99
N SER A 121 -0.92 -33.54 -1.09
CA SER A 121 -1.57 -32.40 -1.73
C SER A 121 -1.98 -31.30 -0.74
N LEU A 122 -2.00 -31.59 0.57
CA LEU A 122 -2.41 -30.66 1.60
C LEU A 122 -1.62 -29.33 1.61
N PRO A 123 -0.26 -29.33 1.50
CA PRO A 123 0.48 -28.08 1.39
C PRO A 123 0.10 -27.25 0.16
N TRP A 124 -0.20 -27.90 -0.96
CA TRP A 124 -0.62 -27.24 -2.19
C TRP A 124 -2.04 -26.66 -2.10
N ALA A 125 -2.96 -27.36 -1.44
CA ALA A 125 -4.30 -26.86 -1.17
C ALA A 125 -4.27 -25.61 -0.28
N MET A 126 -3.49 -25.64 0.80
CA MET A 126 -3.29 -24.49 1.70
C MET A 126 -2.59 -23.32 0.98
N ALA A 127 -1.60 -23.62 0.12
CA ALA A 127 -0.97 -22.59 -0.72
C ALA A 127 -1.96 -21.95 -1.70
N GLY A 128 -2.89 -22.72 -2.27
CA GLY A 128 -3.94 -22.19 -3.15
C GLY A 128 -4.90 -21.24 -2.42
N VAL A 129 -5.33 -21.60 -1.21
CA VAL A 129 -6.14 -20.72 -0.35
C VAL A 129 -5.37 -19.43 -0.03
N GLY A 130 -4.10 -19.56 0.38
CA GLY A 130 -3.22 -18.42 0.64
C GLY A 130 -2.99 -17.54 -0.59
N ALA A 131 -2.91 -18.12 -1.79
CA ALA A 131 -2.77 -17.39 -3.05
C ALA A 131 -4.04 -16.59 -3.39
N ILE A 132 -5.22 -17.19 -3.26
CA ILE A 132 -6.49 -16.51 -3.57
C ILE A 132 -6.73 -15.33 -2.61
N ILE A 133 -6.43 -15.50 -1.33
CA ILE A 133 -6.65 -14.46 -0.31
C ILE A 133 -5.51 -13.43 -0.30
N GLY A 134 -4.27 -13.85 -0.53
CA GLY A 134 -3.09 -12.99 -0.46
C GLY A 134 -2.95 -12.04 -1.66
N LEU A 135 -3.37 -12.48 -2.85
CA LEU A 135 -3.27 -11.69 -4.08
C LEU A 135 -4.05 -10.35 -4.02
N PRO A 136 -5.31 -10.28 -3.57
CA PRO A 136 -6.00 -9.01 -3.39
C PRO A 136 -5.46 -8.19 -2.20
N MET A 137 -4.88 -8.82 -1.18
CA MET A 137 -4.41 -8.09 0.00
C MET A 137 -3.10 -7.35 -0.25
N PHE A 138 -2.07 -8.01 -0.81
CA PHE A 138 -0.73 -7.41 -0.94
C PHE A 138 0.11 -8.09 -2.02
N PHE A 139 -0.44 -8.34 -3.22
CA PHE A 139 0.32 -8.93 -4.33
C PHE A 139 1.67 -8.22 -4.54
N GLU A 140 1.70 -6.89 -4.38
CA GLU A 140 2.90 -6.08 -4.50
C GLU A 140 4.00 -6.45 -3.48
N ILE A 141 3.64 -6.65 -2.21
CA ILE A 141 4.60 -7.03 -1.16
C ILE A 141 5.07 -8.48 -1.36
N GLY A 142 4.17 -9.37 -1.81
CA GLY A 142 4.52 -10.74 -2.17
C GLY A 142 5.57 -10.81 -3.29
N LEU A 143 5.43 -9.98 -4.31
CA LEU A 143 6.39 -9.86 -5.41
C LEU A 143 7.76 -9.35 -4.93
N VAL A 144 7.79 -8.34 -4.07
CA VAL A 144 9.04 -7.79 -3.50
C VAL A 144 9.78 -8.84 -2.67
N LEU A 145 9.07 -9.66 -1.90
CA LEU A 145 9.66 -10.75 -1.12
C LEU A 145 10.12 -11.93 -1.98
N LEU A 146 9.42 -12.20 -3.09
CA LEU A 146 9.81 -13.24 -4.04
C LEU A 146 10.97 -12.83 -4.95
N MET A 147 11.17 -11.53 -5.20
CA MET A 147 12.26 -11.00 -6.01
C MET A 147 13.64 -11.60 -5.69
N PRO A 148 14.11 -11.68 -4.42
CA PRO A 148 15.38 -12.32 -4.10
C PRO A 148 15.39 -13.83 -4.43
N VAL A 149 14.28 -14.53 -4.25
CA VAL A 149 14.15 -15.96 -4.61
C VAL A 149 14.20 -16.13 -6.13
N ILE A 150 13.49 -15.28 -6.88
CA ILE A 150 13.48 -15.26 -8.34
C ILE A 150 14.90 -15.03 -8.87
N PHE A 151 15.65 -14.06 -8.31
CA PHE A 151 17.05 -13.84 -8.71
C PHE A 151 17.96 -15.03 -8.39
N LEU A 152 17.76 -15.69 -7.25
CA LEU A 152 18.53 -16.87 -6.87
C LEU A 152 18.27 -18.05 -7.85
N VAL A 153 17.01 -18.23 -8.27
CA VAL A 153 16.61 -19.26 -9.23
C VAL A 153 17.10 -18.93 -10.62
N ALA A 154 16.95 -17.69 -11.10
CA ALA A 154 17.44 -17.26 -12.42
C ALA A 154 18.95 -17.46 -12.58
N ARG A 155 19.73 -17.12 -11.53
CA ARG A 155 21.19 -17.39 -11.52
C ARG A 155 21.53 -18.88 -11.52
N ARG A 156 20.66 -19.73 -10.97
CA ARG A 156 20.86 -21.19 -10.94
C ARG A 156 20.34 -21.90 -12.19
N SER A 157 19.39 -21.33 -12.91
CA SER A 157 18.81 -21.92 -14.12
C SER A 157 19.58 -21.58 -15.40
N GLY A 158 20.60 -20.72 -15.33
CA GLY A 158 21.47 -20.39 -16.48
C GLY A 158 20.79 -19.57 -17.58
N LEU A 159 19.61 -19.00 -17.30
CA LEU A 159 18.91 -18.07 -18.18
C LEU A 159 19.39 -16.65 -17.84
N SER A 160 20.54 -16.27 -18.38
CA SER A 160 21.03 -14.89 -18.40
C SER A 160 20.48 -14.14 -19.60
#